data_AF-A0A2V7VCW0-F1
#
_entry.id   AF-A0A2V7VCW0-F1
#
_cell.length_a   1.000
_cell.length_b   1.000
_cell.length_c   1.000
_cell.angle_alpha   90.00
_cell.angle_beta   90.00
_cell.angle_gamma   90.00
#
_symmetry.space_group_name_H-M   'P 1'
#
loop_
_entity.id
_entity.type
_entity.pdbx_description
1 polymer ?
#
loop_
_entity_poly.entity_id
_entity_poly.type
_entity_poly.pdbx_seq_one_letter_code
_entity_poly.pdbx_strand_id
1 'polypeptide(L)'
;MSEARSVALNLSAKELVFLQKVTRQEYHFITEEEQQARLKLRDKLVESFFDQEQSRIVLNLSRDELLFLIKVARENYSFIVRSEKEARLALAAKLHKTAESVFGVTTKEE
;
A
#
# COMPACT_ATOMS: atom_id res chain seq x y z
N MET A 1 15.35 0.96 14.56
CA MET A 1 15.48 0.13 13.34
C MET A 1 14.17 -0.62 13.15
N SER A 2 13.25 -0.14 12.32
CA SER A 2 12.00 -0.85 12.03
C SER A 2 12.32 -2.15 11.29
N GLU A 3 12.01 -3.30 11.88
CA GLU A 3 12.13 -4.62 11.25
C GLU A 3 11.29 -4.65 9.95
N ALA A 4 11.93 -4.78 8.80
CA ALA A 4 11.22 -4.99 7.54
C ALA A 4 10.74 -6.44 7.49
N ARG A 5 9.43 -6.65 7.33
CA ARG A 5 8.84 -7.99 7.24
C ARG A 5 8.36 -8.28 5.83
N SER A 6 8.47 -9.53 5.41
CA SER A 6 7.93 -9.98 4.12
C SER A 6 6.42 -10.05 4.19
N VAL A 7 5.75 -9.20 3.39
CA VAL A 7 4.30 -9.13 3.27
C VAL A 7 3.88 -9.54 1.87
N ALA A 8 3.17 -10.65 1.78
CA ALA A 8 2.53 -11.05 0.53
C ALA A 8 1.18 -10.34 0.38
N LEU A 9 1.05 -9.52 -0.67
CA LEU A 9 -0.20 -8.86 -1.05
C LEU A 9 -0.76 -9.51 -2.32
N ASN A 10 -1.99 -10.02 -2.22
CA ASN A 10 -2.72 -10.50 -3.39
C ASN A 10 -3.43 -9.31 -4.05
N LEU A 11 -2.74 -8.71 -5.02
CA LEU A 11 -3.18 -7.51 -5.73
C LEU A 11 -3.69 -7.90 -7.11
N SER A 12 -4.88 -7.41 -7.46
CA SER A 12 -5.31 -7.37 -8.85
C SER A 12 -4.50 -6.34 -9.63
N ALA A 13 -4.47 -6.49 -10.95
CA ALA A 13 -3.82 -5.52 -11.84
C ALA A 13 -4.31 -4.07 -11.62
N LYS A 14 -5.60 -3.88 -11.31
CA LYS A 14 -6.17 -2.56 -11.01
C LYS A 14 -5.64 -1.97 -9.70
N GLU A 15 -5.52 -2.80 -8.66
CA GLU A 15 -4.97 -2.39 -7.36
C GLU A 15 -3.47 -2.05 -7.48
N LEU A 16 -2.73 -2.81 -8.29
CA LEU A 16 -1.32 -2.52 -8.57
C LEU A 16 -1.14 -1.19 -9.30
N VAL A 17 -1.91 -0.95 -10.36
CA VAL A 17 -1.87 0.32 -11.11
C VAL A 17 -2.20 1.50 -10.20
N PHE A 18 -3.22 1.35 -9.34
CA PHE A 18 -3.54 2.35 -8.33
C PHE A 18 -2.35 2.62 -7.41
N LEU A 19 -1.71 1.58 -6.87
CA LEU A 19 -0.53 1.72 -6.00
C LEU A 19 0.66 2.37 -6.70
N GLN A 20 0.91 2.05 -7.95
CA GLN A 20 1.98 2.70 -8.72
C GLN A 20 1.68 4.17 -8.99
N LYS A 21 0.43 4.52 -9.31
CA LYS A 21 0.03 5.92 -9.48
C LYS A 21 0.15 6.70 -8.17
N VAL A 22 -0.41 6.16 -7.10
CA VAL A 22 -0.51 6.84 -5.82
C VAL A 22 0.85 7.06 -5.19
N THR A 23 1.80 6.15 -5.38
CA THR A 23 3.19 6.32 -4.92
C THR A 23 4.02 7.24 -5.80
N ARG A 24 3.61 7.50 -7.05
CA ARG A 24 4.28 8.47 -7.94
C ARG A 24 3.79 9.91 -7.75
N GLN A 25 2.58 10.11 -7.21
CA GLN A 25 2.03 11.44 -6.95
C GLN A 25 2.77 12.19 -5.84
N GLU A 26 3.06 13.47 -6.05
CA GLU A 26 3.68 14.33 -5.03
C GLU A 26 2.65 14.78 -4.00
N TYR A 27 2.85 14.35 -2.75
CA TYR A 27 2.03 14.77 -1.62
C TYR A 27 2.64 16.01 -0.99
N HIS A 28 1.83 17.05 -0.90
CA HIS A 28 2.26 18.34 -0.34
C HIS A 28 2.12 18.41 1.19
N PHE A 29 1.50 17.41 1.83
CA PHE A 29 1.19 17.38 3.27
C PHE A 29 1.51 16.03 3.94
N ILE A 30 2.67 15.44 3.64
CA ILE A 30 3.17 14.24 4.33
C ILE A 30 4.37 14.59 5.18
N THR A 31 4.57 13.86 6.28
CA THR A 31 5.78 14.01 7.10
C THR A 31 7.01 13.49 6.36
N GLU A 32 8.21 13.87 6.80
CA GLU A 32 9.46 13.38 6.20
C GLU A 32 9.57 11.84 6.27
N GLU A 33 9.08 11.25 7.36
CA GLU A 33 9.02 9.79 7.55
C GLU A 33 8.06 9.13 6.54
N GLU A 34 6.89 9.72 6.32
CA GLU A 34 5.92 9.27 5.32
C GLU A 34 6.47 9.44 3.89
N GLN A 35 7.22 10.51 3.63
CA GLN A 35 7.88 10.74 2.35
C GLN A 35 8.94 9.67 2.07
N GLN A 36 9.74 9.31 3.07
CA GLN A 36 10.70 8.22 2.95
C GLN A 36 10.00 6.87 2.75
N ALA A 37 8.93 6.58 3.50
CA ALA A 37 8.15 5.36 3.35
C ALA A 37 7.55 5.27 1.93
N ARG A 38 7.00 6.37 1.42
CA ARG A 38 6.48 6.47 0.05
C ARG A 38 7.56 6.16 -1.00
N LEU A 39 8.74 6.77 -0.89
CA LEU A 39 9.82 6.58 -1.87
C LEU A 39 10.31 5.13 -1.87
N LYS A 40 10.54 4.55 -0.69
CA LYS A 40 10.93 3.14 -0.56
C LYS A 40 9.87 2.20 -1.12
N LEU A 41 8.60 2.47 -0.84
CA LEU A 41 7.48 1.70 -1.37
C LEU A 41 7.39 1.81 -2.90
N ARG A 42 7.58 3.00 -3.46
CA ARG A 42 7.62 3.22 -4.92
C ARG A 42 8.70 2.36 -5.56
N ASP A 43 9.93 2.41 -5.03
CA ASP A 43 11.06 1.66 -5.59
C ASP A 43 10.77 0.16 -5.50
N LYS A 44 10.28 -0.33 -4.36
CA LYS A 44 9.84 -1.73 -4.21
C LYS A 44 8.75 -2.11 -5.20
N LEU A 45 7.73 -1.29 -5.42
CA LEU A 45 6.64 -1.59 -6.36
C LEU A 45 7.09 -1.60 -7.83
N VAL A 46 8.18 -0.90 -8.16
CA VAL A 46 8.81 -0.94 -9.49
C VAL A 46 9.67 -2.18 -9.64
N GLU A 47 10.42 -2.55 -8.61
CA GLU A 47 11.29 -3.73 -8.60
C GLU A 47 10.54 -5.05 -8.35
N SER A 48 9.32 -4.98 -7.83
CA SER A 48 8.54 -6.17 -7.48
C SER A 48 8.03 -6.88 -8.71
N PHE A 49 8.32 -8.18 -8.75
CA PHE A 49 7.79 -9.07 -9.76
C PHE A 49 6.29 -9.27 -9.54
N PHE A 50 5.47 -8.86 -10.51
CA PHE A 50 4.05 -9.21 -10.51
C PHE A 50 3.89 -10.63 -11.05
N ASP A 51 3.58 -11.56 -10.16
CA ASP A 51 3.23 -12.92 -10.55
C ASP A 51 1.82 -12.90 -11.19
N GLN A 52 1.81 -12.88 -12.52
CA GLN A 52 0.57 -12.85 -13.31
C GLN A 52 -0.27 -14.11 -13.13
N GLU A 53 0.35 -15.26 -12.86
CA GLU A 53 -0.35 -16.54 -12.67
C GLU A 53 -1.11 -16.56 -11.33
N GLN A 54 -0.52 -15.98 -10.28
CA GLN A 54 -1.12 -15.97 -8.95
C GLN A 54 -1.83 -14.65 -8.58
N SER A 55 -1.77 -13.61 -9.44
CA SER A 55 -2.22 -12.25 -9.11
C SER A 55 -1.70 -11.79 -7.74
N ARG A 56 -0.40 -12.03 -7.51
CA ARG A 56 0.26 -11.86 -6.23
C ARG A 56 1.52 -11.03 -6.39
N ILE A 57 1.70 -10.09 -5.47
CA ILE A 57 2.93 -9.34 -5.30
C ILE A 57 3.46 -9.62 -3.90
N VAL A 58 4.74 -9.94 -3.80
CA VAL A 58 5.41 -10.12 -2.51
C VAL A 58 6.26 -8.88 -2.27
N LEU A 59 5.89 -8.08 -1.27
CA LEU A 59 6.61 -6.89 -0.85
C LEU A 59 7.22 -7.09 0.51
N ASN A 60 8.50 -6.79 0.67
CA ASN A 60 9.08 -6.65 2.00
C ASN A 60 8.73 -5.26 2.53
N LEU A 61 7.73 -5.15 3.41
CA LEU A 61 7.25 -3.88 3.96
C LEU A 61 7.67 -3.74 5.42
N SER A 62 8.16 -2.56 5.79
CA SER A 62 8.26 -2.16 7.19
C SER A 62 6.88 -1.76 7.73
N ARG A 63 6.78 -1.63 9.06
CA ARG A 63 5.58 -1.11 9.72
C ARG A 63 5.16 0.24 9.13
N ASP A 64 6.11 1.15 8.95
CA ASP A 64 5.86 2.51 8.47
C ASP A 64 5.34 2.52 7.02
N GLU A 65 5.89 1.67 6.15
CA GLU A 65 5.41 1.51 4.77
C GLU A 65 3.99 0.93 4.70
N LEU A 66 3.66 0.00 5.59
CA LEU A 66 2.33 -0.57 5.66
C LEU A 66 1.30 0.43 6.21
N LEU A 67 1.65 1.20 7.23
CA LEU A 67 0.80 2.27 7.76
C LEU A 67 0.57 3.36 6.70
N PHE A 68 1.61 3.75 5.98
CA PHE A 68 1.50 4.66 4.84
C PHE A 68 0.54 4.11 3.77
N LEU A 69 0.69 2.84 3.39
CA LEU A 69 -0.22 2.16 2.46
C LEU A 69 -1.68 2.19 2.92
N ILE A 70 -1.93 1.93 4.20
CA ILE A 70 -3.28 1.98 4.78
C ILE A 70 -3.85 3.40 4.71
N LYS A 71 -3.06 4.41 5.11
CA LYS A 71 -3.46 5.81 5.07
C LYS A 71 -3.82 6.22 3.64
N VAL A 72 -2.93 5.93 2.70
CA VAL A 72 -3.12 6.19 1.26
C VAL A 72 -4.34 5.45 0.71
N ALA A 73 -4.54 4.19 1.08
CA ALA A 73 -5.71 3.43 0.65
C ALA A 73 -7.02 3.98 1.26
N ARG A 74 -6.99 4.65 2.41
CA ARG A 74 -8.17 5.31 3.01
C ARG A 74 -8.45 6.69 2.41
N GLU A 75 -7.42 7.42 1.97
CA GLU A 75 -7.57 8.74 1.37
C GLU A 75 -8.44 8.73 0.10
N ASN A 76 -9.19 9.82 -0.09
CA ASN A 76 -10.00 10.03 -1.28
C ASN A 76 -9.25 10.98 -2.22
N TYR A 77 -8.69 10.40 -3.28
CA TYR A 77 -8.01 11.16 -4.31
C TYR A 77 -8.96 11.60 -5.41
N SER A 78 -9.02 12.90 -5.68
CA SER A 78 -9.85 13.49 -6.74
C SER A 78 -9.45 13.06 -8.14
N PHE A 79 -8.20 12.59 -8.33
CA PHE A 79 -7.68 12.12 -9.61
C PHE A 79 -8.04 10.66 -9.95
N ILE A 80 -8.78 9.97 -9.07
CA ILE A 80 -9.11 8.56 -9.20
C ILE A 80 -10.50 8.38 -9.80
N VAL A 81 -10.57 7.62 -10.89
CA VAL A 81 -11.84 7.28 -11.55
C VAL A 81 -12.65 6.28 -10.71
N ARG A 82 -13.99 6.26 -10.89
CA ARG A 82 -14.91 5.38 -10.13
C ARG A 82 -14.45 3.90 -10.11
N SER A 83 -13.92 3.39 -11.21
CA SER A 83 -13.42 2.01 -11.32
C SER A 83 -12.18 1.73 -10.47
N GLU A 84 -11.37 2.75 -10.16
CA GLU A 84 -10.22 2.64 -9.27
C GLU A 84 -10.63 2.88 -7.80
N LYS A 85 -11.77 3.53 -7.55
CA LYS A 85 -12.33 3.66 -6.18
C LYS A 85 -12.68 2.31 -5.57
N GLU A 86 -13.27 1.40 -6.34
CA GLU A 86 -13.57 0.03 -5.87
C GLU A 86 -12.29 -0.76 -5.59
N ALA A 87 -11.29 -0.65 -6.47
CA ALA A 87 -9.97 -1.26 -6.26
C ALA A 87 -9.30 -0.71 -4.98
N ARG A 88 -9.39 0.60 -4.75
CA ARG A 88 -8.89 1.23 -3.52
C ARG A 88 -9.56 0.67 -2.26
N LEU A 89 -10.89 0.55 -2.26
CA LEU A 89 -11.62 0.02 -1.10
C LEU A 89 -11.28 -1.45 -0.83
N ALA A 90 -11.21 -2.26 -1.88
CA ALA A 90 -10.78 -3.66 -1.78
C ALA A 90 -9.35 -3.76 -1.23
N LEU A 91 -8.45 -2.89 -1.70
CA LEU A 91 -7.08 -2.82 -1.25
C LEU A 91 -6.98 -2.41 0.22
N ALA A 92 -7.73 -1.41 0.65
CA ALA A 92 -7.76 -0.97 2.05
C ALA A 92 -8.17 -2.12 2.97
N ALA A 93 -9.23 -2.87 2.60
CA ALA A 93 -9.67 -4.02 3.37
C ALA A 93 -8.61 -5.14 3.43
N LYS A 94 -7.92 -5.42 2.32
CA LYS A 94 -6.82 -6.40 2.28
C LYS A 94 -5.65 -5.95 3.14
N LEU A 95 -5.22 -4.70 3.01
CA LEU A 95 -4.12 -4.12 3.78
C LEU A 95 -4.41 -4.13 5.28
N HIS A 96 -5.63 -3.79 5.68
CA HIS A 96 -6.07 -3.91 7.08
C HIS A 96 -5.94 -5.36 7.58
N LYS A 97 -6.52 -6.31 6.85
CA LYS A 97 -6.45 -7.73 7.23
C LYS A 97 -5.00 -8.24 7.29
N THR A 98 -4.16 -7.81 6.36
CA THR A 98 -2.73 -8.15 6.33
C THR A 98 -1.97 -7.48 7.48
N ALA A 99 -2.29 -6.24 7.85
CA ALA A 99 -1.69 -5.55 8.98
C ALA A 99 -2.05 -6.20 10.32
N GLU A 100 -3.33 -6.57 10.50
CA GLU A 100 -3.79 -7.34 11.65
C GLU A 100 -3.04 -8.67 11.74
N SER A 101 -2.91 -9.38 10.61
CA SER A 101 -2.23 -10.68 10.58
C SER A 101 -0.71 -10.62 10.78
N VAL A 102 -0.03 -9.59 10.28
CA VAL A 102 1.44 -9.51 10.26
C VAL A 102 2.00 -8.75 11.47
N PHE A 103 1.29 -7.71 11.92
CA PHE A 103 1.75 -6.83 12.99
C PHE A 103 0.91 -6.92 14.26
N GLY A 104 -0.22 -7.65 14.27
CA GLY A 104 -1.13 -7.68 15.42
C GLY A 104 -1.70 -6.30 15.76
N VAL A 105 -1.63 -5.35 14.82
CA VAL A 105 -2.11 -3.99 15.00
C VAL A 105 -3.60 -4.02 14.75
N THR A 106 -4.37 -4.13 15.83
CA THR A 106 -5.78 -3.75 15.80
C THR A 106 -5.78 -2.26 15.45
N THR A 107 -6.08 -1.90 14.20
CA THR A 107 -6.44 -0.52 13.85
C THR A 107 -7.83 -0.22 14.40
N LYS A 108 -8.00 -0.36 15.72
CA LYS A 108 -9.03 0.33 16.48
C LYS A 108 -8.37 1.64 16.89
N GLU A 109 -8.42 2.61 15.99
CA GLU A 109 -8.45 3.99 16.47
C GLU A 109 -9.82 4.15 17.16
N GLU A 110 -9.77 4.57 18.42
CA GLU A 110 -10.92 4.98 19.24
C GLU A 110 -11.78 6.05 18.56
#